data_AF-A0A419DW88-F1
#
_entry.id   AF-A0A419DW88-F1
#
_cell.length_a   1.000
_cell.length_b   1.000
_cell.length_c   1.000
_cell.angle_alpha   90.00
_cell.angle_beta   90.00
_cell.angle_gamma   90.00
#
_symmetry.space_group_name_H-M   'P 1'
#
loop_
_entity.id
_entity.type
_entity.pdbx_description
1 polymer ?
#
loop_
_entity_poly.entity_id
_entity_poly.type
_entity_poly.pdbx_seq_one_letter_code
_entity_poly.pdbx_strand_id
1 'polypeptide(L)'
;MKKQAIIFLAAAVFVLLELISLSPKISSLFSLDFPIAVHKGFPVPVFFWLVVFLYSAFISYLLKIRLVNIIKKMLVFGFLQHLLIDLLMLKFQLSKGAARLLGSQAYVFYCDLFILSAFSLLALYSSKVFELNRNQNSGQSYSSNVYTSLFLMLLVYIASALFLNGFIFLPCFILLVFGLGIFRSLKKYPAQNTIFVRASSIKGWLLNEKVFLLLIFIFALALRIFYLYRIMSVPEYIDTGSDGRLYDSLAYAYMQGNNITEALVAGYWLFVSGVYAIFGRSYFAVCFIQGIFTSLACIFVYFISKILFNLKTARITAAMSALNFSAIFSSSAIGHQALDLFYSTLGVMLFAVYIYYQGNFKAKNLHLALTGLIWGLAIATREINFFYPFMVILGLMLFLSRKAGFKKTVVDCLLIVVFVLISLSPFALRNKVNLGTYYPVSSAEGTNYPIVESYLRGENPDLVKAGIDLSAPGSFLKLLYEKPSFVLRVLGNNYWMKFKAMYLNQGYGGIDPIFLYRLSNYYYSLWFYAYILTLIGIFAAFRRYGLFGTHLLILIFIAYRTGIHFITEASYRHRAPIEQFLLIYLAYGISVVWTAYKNSFKNEKN
;
A
#
# COMPACT_ATOMS: atom_id res chain seq x y z
N MET A 1 -45.62 -2.59 11.57
CA MET A 1 -45.77 -1.80 10.33
C MET A 1 -45.30 -0.34 10.44
N LYS A 2 -45.86 0.52 11.33
CA LYS A 2 -45.45 1.95 11.42
C LYS A 2 -43.94 2.20 11.56
N LYS A 3 -43.24 1.47 12.45
CA LYS A 3 -41.78 1.61 12.62
C LYS A 3 -40.96 1.23 11.38
N GLN A 4 -41.36 0.18 10.65
CA GLN A 4 -40.66 -0.24 9.43
C GLN A 4 -40.82 0.78 8.31
N ALA A 5 -42.01 1.35 8.15
CA ALA A 5 -42.24 2.43 7.19
C ALA A 5 -41.38 3.67 7.51
N ILE A 6 -41.26 4.04 8.79
CA ILE A 6 -40.39 5.15 9.24
C ILE A 6 -38.92 4.85 8.93
N ILE A 7 -38.44 3.62 9.20
CA ILE A 7 -37.06 3.22 8.90
C ILE A 7 -36.78 3.28 7.40
N PHE A 8 -37.72 2.80 6.58
CA PHE A 8 -37.59 2.79 5.12
C PHE A 8 -37.57 4.22 4.56
N LEU A 9 -38.47 5.10 5.04
CA LEU A 9 -38.48 6.51 4.68
C LEU A 9 -37.19 7.21 5.11
N ALA A 10 -36.71 6.96 6.33
CA ALA A 10 -35.45 7.50 6.82
C ALA A 10 -34.26 7.03 5.97
N ALA A 11 -34.25 5.77 5.53
CA ALA A 11 -33.22 5.25 4.62
C ALA A 11 -33.27 5.93 3.24
N ALA A 12 -34.46 6.22 2.69
CA ALA A 12 -34.59 6.95 1.43
C ALA A 12 -34.07 8.40 1.55
N VAL A 13 -34.49 9.12 2.58
CA VAL A 13 -34.02 10.49 2.87
C VAL A 13 -32.52 10.52 3.07
N PHE A 14 -31.98 9.52 3.77
CA PHE A 14 -30.55 9.38 4.00
C PHE A 14 -29.75 9.25 2.71
N VAL A 15 -30.14 8.33 1.82
CA VAL A 15 -29.49 8.16 0.51
C VAL A 15 -29.55 9.47 -0.30
N LEU A 16 -30.66 10.20 -0.23
CA LEU A 16 -30.78 11.49 -0.92
C LEU A 16 -29.83 12.56 -0.35
N LEU A 17 -29.68 12.64 0.98
CA LEU A 17 -28.72 13.53 1.63
C LEU A 17 -27.27 13.16 1.33
N GLU A 18 -26.94 11.87 1.26
CA GLU A 18 -25.61 11.39 0.83
C GLU A 18 -25.27 11.90 -0.58
N LEU A 19 -26.22 11.89 -1.50
CA LEU A 19 -25.99 12.36 -2.87
C LEU A 19 -25.76 13.86 -2.95
N ILE A 20 -26.56 14.63 -2.21
CA ILE A 20 -26.35 16.07 -2.07
C ILE A 20 -24.95 16.33 -1.51
N SER A 21 -24.51 15.51 -0.54
CA SER A 21 -23.20 15.66 0.09
C SER A 21 -22.01 15.49 -0.83
N LEU A 22 -22.19 14.76 -1.92
CA LEU A 22 -21.16 14.47 -2.92
C LEU A 22 -21.19 15.44 -4.10
N SER A 23 -22.11 16.43 -4.09
CA SER A 23 -22.11 17.48 -5.10
C SER A 23 -20.78 18.24 -5.08
N PRO A 24 -20.18 18.55 -6.26
CA PRO A 24 -18.88 19.22 -6.33
C PRO A 24 -18.79 20.52 -5.53
N LYS A 25 -19.91 21.26 -5.42
CA LYS A 25 -19.99 22.51 -4.66
C LYS A 25 -19.86 22.28 -3.15
N ILE A 26 -20.46 21.22 -2.62
CA ILE A 26 -20.41 20.92 -1.18
C ILE A 26 -19.10 20.22 -0.83
N SER A 27 -18.63 19.30 -1.67
CA SER A 27 -17.35 18.61 -1.44
C SER A 27 -16.15 19.57 -1.47
N SER A 28 -16.21 20.63 -2.28
CA SER A 28 -15.17 21.66 -2.30
C SER A 28 -15.09 22.52 -1.04
N LEU A 29 -16.12 22.51 -0.16
CA LEU A 29 -16.09 23.27 1.10
C LEU A 29 -15.12 22.65 2.14
N PHE A 30 -14.79 21.37 1.99
CA PHE A 30 -13.97 20.62 2.95
C PHE A 30 -12.77 19.94 2.28
N SER A 31 -12.23 20.52 1.21
CA SER A 31 -11.01 20.00 0.59
C SER A 31 -9.76 20.42 1.38
N LEU A 32 -8.77 19.53 1.41
CA LEU A 32 -7.44 19.81 1.97
C LEU A 32 -6.45 20.05 0.84
N ASP A 33 -5.56 21.01 0.95
CA ASP A 33 -4.52 21.24 -0.06
C ASP A 33 -3.40 20.18 0.02
N PHE A 34 -3.72 18.97 -0.46
CA PHE A 34 -2.74 17.91 -0.63
C PHE A 34 -2.27 17.79 -2.08
N PRO A 35 -0.96 17.63 -2.32
CA PRO A 35 -0.38 17.55 -3.67
C PRO A 35 -0.83 16.33 -4.49
N ILE A 36 -1.50 15.37 -3.85
CA ILE A 36 -2.17 14.25 -4.51
C ILE A 36 -3.28 14.71 -5.47
N ALA A 37 -3.94 15.83 -5.18
CA ALA A 37 -5.04 16.36 -5.96
C ALA A 37 -4.55 17.34 -7.01
N VAL A 38 -4.83 17.04 -8.28
CA VAL A 38 -4.22 17.78 -9.40
C VAL A 38 -4.88 19.14 -9.64
N HIS A 39 -6.16 19.34 -9.28
CA HIS A 39 -6.89 20.53 -9.71
C HIS A 39 -7.64 21.34 -8.65
N LYS A 40 -8.11 20.78 -7.51
CA LYS A 40 -9.02 21.50 -6.57
C LYS A 40 -8.97 20.99 -5.12
N GLY A 41 -7.79 20.73 -4.59
CA GLY A 41 -7.62 20.15 -3.25
C GLY A 41 -8.11 18.70 -3.16
N PHE A 42 -7.64 17.98 -2.15
CA PHE A 42 -7.99 16.61 -1.86
C PHE A 42 -9.35 16.56 -1.16
N PRO A 43 -10.37 15.94 -1.78
CA PRO A 43 -11.72 15.94 -1.23
C PRO A 43 -11.75 15.09 0.04
N VAL A 44 -12.16 15.70 1.17
CA VAL A 44 -12.47 14.97 2.40
C VAL A 44 -13.99 14.87 2.50
N PRO A 45 -14.56 13.65 2.60
CA PRO A 45 -16.02 13.46 2.63
C PRO A 45 -16.63 13.79 3.99
N VAL A 46 -16.32 14.97 4.55
CA VAL A 46 -16.74 15.40 5.91
C VAL A 46 -18.26 15.43 6.01
N PHE A 47 -18.93 16.08 5.05
CA PHE A 47 -20.38 16.22 5.08
C PHE A 47 -21.10 14.88 4.84
N PHE A 48 -20.54 14.01 4.00
CA PHE A 48 -21.02 12.62 3.86
C PHE A 48 -20.99 11.88 5.21
N TRP A 49 -19.85 11.91 5.92
CA TRP A 49 -19.72 11.25 7.22
C TRP A 49 -20.57 11.89 8.32
N LEU A 50 -20.81 13.21 8.25
CA LEU A 50 -21.75 13.90 9.13
C LEU A 50 -23.18 13.35 8.93
N VAL A 51 -23.62 13.20 7.68
CA VAL A 51 -24.92 12.61 7.34
C VAL A 51 -25.01 11.17 7.88
N VAL A 52 -23.97 10.35 7.67
CA VAL A 52 -23.86 8.97 8.24
C VAL A 52 -24.02 8.97 9.76
N PHE A 53 -23.37 9.91 10.45
CA PHE A 53 -23.44 10.04 11.90
C PHE A 53 -24.84 10.48 12.38
N LEU A 54 -25.45 11.47 11.73
CA LEU A 54 -26.80 11.95 12.06
C LEU A 54 -27.84 10.85 11.87
N TYR A 55 -27.74 10.07 10.79
CA TYR A 55 -28.59 8.90 10.59
C TYR A 55 -28.36 7.84 11.68
N SER A 56 -27.11 7.58 12.05
CA SER A 56 -26.77 6.65 13.14
C SER A 56 -27.42 7.07 14.46
N ALA A 57 -27.37 8.36 14.79
CA ALA A 57 -27.99 8.94 15.99
C ALA A 57 -29.52 8.82 15.94
N PHE A 58 -30.14 9.13 14.80
CA PHE A 58 -31.58 9.00 14.61
C PHE A 58 -32.06 7.54 14.78
N ILE A 59 -31.37 6.58 14.16
CA ILE A 59 -31.68 5.16 14.31
C ILE A 59 -31.45 4.67 15.74
N SER A 60 -30.41 5.17 16.41
CA SER A 60 -30.12 4.86 17.82
C SER A 60 -31.27 5.28 18.72
N TYR A 61 -31.77 6.50 18.51
CA TYR A 61 -32.93 7.02 19.21
C TYR A 61 -34.20 6.20 18.91
N LEU A 62 -34.50 5.96 17.63
CA LEU A 62 -35.72 5.27 17.19
C LEU A 62 -35.81 3.82 17.70
N LEU A 63 -34.68 3.11 17.71
CA LEU A 63 -34.60 1.69 18.08
C LEU A 63 -34.20 1.46 19.55
N LYS A 64 -33.85 2.52 20.30
CA LYS A 64 -33.30 2.43 21.66
C LYS A 64 -32.06 1.53 21.76
N ILE A 65 -31.22 1.52 20.72
CA ILE A 65 -29.95 0.78 20.69
C ILE A 65 -28.81 1.75 21.04
N ARG A 66 -27.81 1.30 21.80
CA ARG A 66 -26.62 2.12 22.12
C ARG A 66 -25.94 2.62 20.84
N LEU A 67 -25.75 3.94 20.74
CA LEU A 67 -25.18 4.62 19.58
C LEU A 67 -23.84 4.01 19.10
N VAL A 68 -22.97 3.63 20.02
CA VAL A 68 -21.66 3.01 19.72
C VAL A 68 -21.79 1.73 18.88
N ASN A 69 -22.83 0.93 19.10
CA ASN A 69 -23.06 -0.30 18.33
C ASN A 69 -23.51 0.00 16.90
N ILE A 70 -24.31 1.06 16.73
CA ILE A 70 -24.79 1.51 15.42
C ILE A 70 -23.65 2.14 14.63
N ILE A 71 -22.86 3.02 15.25
CA ILE A 71 -21.71 3.66 14.60
C ILE A 71 -20.74 2.61 14.05
N LYS A 72 -20.42 1.55 14.81
CA LYS A 72 -19.53 0.48 14.32
C LYS A 72 -20.01 -0.17 13.03
N LYS A 73 -21.33 -0.31 12.86
CA LYS A 73 -21.94 -0.84 11.64
C LYS A 73 -21.94 0.20 10.52
N MET A 74 -22.36 1.42 10.84
CA MET A 74 -22.44 2.53 9.88
C MET A 74 -21.08 2.96 9.34
N LEU A 75 -19.98 2.74 10.06
CA LEU A 75 -18.62 2.98 9.52
C LEU A 75 -18.31 2.04 8.34
N VAL A 76 -18.68 0.77 8.41
CA VAL A 76 -18.45 -0.15 7.27
C VAL A 76 -19.44 0.13 6.15
N PHE A 77 -20.71 0.38 6.48
CA PHE A 77 -21.73 0.66 5.48
C PHE A 77 -21.50 1.98 4.77
N GLY A 78 -21.30 3.08 5.50
CA GLY A 78 -20.98 4.39 4.93
C GLY A 78 -19.74 4.35 4.03
N PHE A 79 -18.69 3.62 4.42
CA PHE A 79 -17.52 3.40 3.56
C PHE A 79 -17.90 2.73 2.23
N LEU A 80 -18.65 1.63 2.28
CA LEU A 80 -19.07 0.91 1.06
C LEU A 80 -20.04 1.75 0.20
N GLN A 81 -20.98 2.47 0.82
CA GLN A 81 -21.91 3.34 0.12
C GLN A 81 -21.19 4.48 -0.60
N HIS A 82 -20.25 5.16 0.07
CA HIS A 82 -19.47 6.23 -0.55
C HIS A 82 -18.72 5.73 -1.78
N LEU A 83 -18.02 4.58 -1.68
CA LEU A 83 -17.30 4.00 -2.82
C LEU A 83 -18.23 3.61 -3.97
N LEU A 84 -19.41 3.06 -3.68
CA LEU A 84 -20.38 2.70 -4.73
C LEU A 84 -20.94 3.93 -5.45
N ILE A 85 -21.18 5.03 -4.73
CA ILE A 85 -21.62 6.29 -5.34
C ILE A 85 -20.48 6.90 -6.17
N ASP A 86 -19.25 6.88 -5.68
CA ASP A 86 -18.07 7.33 -6.42
C ASP A 86 -17.83 6.52 -7.70
N LEU A 87 -18.08 5.20 -7.68
CA LEU A 87 -18.03 4.35 -8.87
C LEU A 87 -19.14 4.70 -9.88
N LEU A 88 -20.34 5.05 -9.41
CA LEU A 88 -21.41 5.54 -10.27
C LEU A 88 -21.01 6.86 -10.94
N MET A 89 -20.45 7.80 -10.18
CA MET A 89 -19.95 9.06 -10.71
C MET A 89 -18.81 8.84 -11.71
N LEU A 90 -17.90 7.91 -11.42
CA LEU A 90 -16.85 7.50 -12.35
C LEU A 90 -17.44 6.94 -13.65
N LYS A 91 -18.49 6.11 -13.60
CA LYS A 91 -19.17 5.63 -14.81
C LYS A 91 -19.69 6.76 -15.68
N PHE A 92 -20.30 7.78 -15.07
CA PHE A 92 -20.78 8.97 -15.79
C PHE A 92 -19.62 9.81 -16.34
N GLN A 93 -18.49 9.87 -15.65
CA GLN A 93 -17.30 10.56 -16.15
C GLN A 93 -16.70 9.84 -17.36
N LEU A 94 -16.63 8.51 -17.32
CA LEU A 94 -16.12 7.67 -18.42
C LEU A 94 -16.94 7.84 -19.71
N SER A 95 -18.26 7.97 -19.62
CA SER A 95 -19.12 8.16 -20.79
C SER A 95 -19.02 9.56 -21.41
N LYS A 96 -18.74 10.60 -20.60
CA LYS A 96 -18.65 12.00 -21.06
C LYS A 96 -17.29 12.36 -21.70
N GLY A 97 -16.48 11.37 -22.06
CA GLY A 97 -15.23 11.57 -22.78
C GLY A 97 -13.94 11.32 -21.98
N ALA A 98 -14.01 10.92 -20.70
CA ALA A 98 -12.79 10.49 -19.99
C ALA A 98 -12.17 9.22 -20.60
N ALA A 99 -12.92 8.47 -21.42
CA ALA A 99 -12.37 7.42 -22.27
C ALA A 99 -11.24 7.92 -23.22
N ARG A 100 -11.30 9.19 -23.68
CA ARG A 100 -10.22 9.80 -24.48
C ARG A 100 -8.99 10.11 -23.63
N LEU A 101 -9.17 10.46 -22.36
CA LEU A 101 -8.08 10.77 -21.41
C LEU A 101 -7.34 9.52 -20.92
N LEU A 102 -8.00 8.37 -20.89
CA LEU A 102 -7.39 7.10 -20.49
C LEU A 102 -6.50 6.48 -21.58
N GLY A 103 -6.60 6.94 -22.84
CA GLY A 103 -5.75 6.51 -23.95
C GLY A 103 -5.92 5.04 -24.39
N SER A 104 -6.76 4.24 -23.73
CA SER A 104 -6.94 2.81 -24.02
C SER A 104 -8.38 2.34 -23.82
N GLN A 105 -9.00 1.85 -24.90
CA GLN A 105 -10.34 1.25 -24.86
C GLN A 105 -10.38 -0.01 -23.97
N ALA A 106 -9.31 -0.80 -23.97
CA ALA A 106 -9.20 -1.98 -23.11
C ALA A 106 -9.26 -1.59 -21.62
N TYR A 107 -8.67 -0.45 -21.25
CA TYR A 107 -8.71 0.02 -19.87
C TYR A 107 -10.09 0.58 -19.49
N VAL A 108 -10.78 1.24 -20.41
CA VAL A 108 -12.19 1.65 -20.20
C VAL A 108 -13.08 0.42 -19.99
N PHE A 109 -12.91 -0.62 -20.80
CA PHE A 109 -13.63 -1.88 -20.64
C PHE A 109 -13.33 -2.54 -19.28
N TYR A 110 -12.07 -2.50 -18.83
CA TYR A 110 -11.69 -2.97 -17.50
C TYR A 110 -12.41 -2.20 -16.37
N CYS A 111 -12.43 -0.86 -16.44
CA CYS A 111 -13.18 -0.03 -15.48
C CYS A 111 -14.67 -0.38 -15.48
N ASP A 112 -15.27 -0.57 -16.64
CA ASP A 112 -16.68 -0.96 -16.77
C ASP A 112 -16.95 -2.34 -16.16
N LEU A 113 -16.07 -3.32 -16.39
CA LEU A 113 -16.16 -4.64 -15.77
C LEU A 113 -16.01 -4.56 -14.25
N PHE A 114 -15.11 -3.72 -13.75
CA PHE A 114 -14.93 -3.49 -12.31
C PHE A 114 -16.18 -2.89 -11.68
N ILE A 115 -16.74 -1.84 -12.28
CA ILE A 115 -17.97 -1.17 -11.83
C ILE A 115 -19.15 -2.16 -11.85
N LEU A 116 -19.30 -2.91 -12.94
CA LEU A 116 -20.33 -3.94 -13.08
C LEU A 116 -20.22 -5.01 -11.98
N SER A 117 -18.99 -5.44 -11.67
CA SER A 117 -18.72 -6.42 -10.62
C SER A 117 -19.11 -5.89 -9.24
N ALA A 118 -18.76 -4.64 -8.92
CA ALA A 118 -19.14 -4.00 -7.67
C ALA A 118 -20.66 -3.88 -7.51
N PHE A 119 -21.36 -3.46 -8.56
CA PHE A 119 -22.83 -3.36 -8.54
C PHE A 119 -23.53 -4.72 -8.52
N SER A 120 -22.91 -5.76 -9.10
CA SER A 120 -23.40 -7.13 -9.01
C SER A 120 -23.29 -7.69 -7.59
N LEU A 121 -22.18 -7.38 -6.89
CA LEU A 121 -22.03 -7.74 -5.48
C LEU A 121 -23.04 -7.02 -4.59
N LEU A 122 -23.31 -5.74 -4.87
CA LEU A 122 -24.39 -4.99 -4.22
C LEU A 122 -25.75 -5.67 -4.46
N ALA A 123 -26.08 -6.03 -5.71
CA ALA A 123 -27.33 -6.72 -6.06
C ALA A 123 -27.48 -8.07 -5.34
N LEU A 124 -26.42 -8.88 -5.30
CA LEU A 124 -26.42 -10.15 -4.57
C LEU A 124 -26.58 -9.96 -3.06
N TYR A 125 -25.94 -8.93 -2.48
CA TYR A 125 -26.12 -8.61 -1.07
C TYR A 125 -27.55 -8.13 -0.79
N SER A 126 -28.07 -7.20 -1.59
CA SER A 126 -29.43 -6.66 -1.47
C SER A 126 -30.51 -7.72 -1.66
N SER A 127 -30.30 -8.72 -2.52
CA SER A 127 -31.26 -9.84 -2.69
C SER A 127 -31.33 -10.74 -1.47
N LYS A 128 -30.16 -11.12 -0.90
CA LYS A 128 -30.09 -11.85 0.37
C LYS A 128 -30.76 -11.08 1.51
N VAL A 129 -30.56 -9.77 1.52
CA VAL A 129 -31.21 -8.85 2.45
C VAL A 129 -32.73 -8.86 2.30
N PHE A 130 -33.22 -8.75 1.07
CA PHE A 130 -34.64 -8.74 0.77
C PHE A 130 -35.31 -10.04 1.25
N GLU A 131 -34.65 -11.17 1.02
CA GLU A 131 -35.08 -12.48 1.53
C GLU A 131 -35.15 -12.52 3.06
N LEU A 132 -34.09 -12.07 3.75
CA LEU A 132 -34.07 -12.04 5.22
C LEU A 132 -35.22 -11.20 5.77
N ASN A 133 -35.57 -10.09 5.11
CA ASN A 133 -36.71 -9.24 5.47
C ASN A 133 -38.07 -9.91 5.17
N ARG A 134 -38.16 -10.73 4.11
CA ARG A 134 -39.38 -11.49 3.77
C ARG A 134 -39.68 -12.60 4.78
N ASN A 135 -38.65 -13.28 5.28
CA ASN A 135 -38.79 -14.46 6.17
C ASN A 135 -38.99 -14.12 7.67
N GLN A 136 -39.28 -12.85 8.01
CA GLN A 136 -39.28 -12.34 9.39
C GLN A 136 -40.47 -12.70 10.27
N ASN A 137 -41.33 -13.63 9.85
CA ASN A 137 -42.23 -14.31 10.79
C ASN A 137 -41.48 -15.21 11.81
N SER A 138 -40.14 -15.23 11.80
CA SER A 138 -39.27 -16.16 12.56
C SER A 138 -38.46 -15.55 13.73
N GLY A 139 -38.77 -14.33 14.20
CA GLY A 139 -38.23 -13.81 15.47
C GLY A 139 -36.77 -13.29 15.45
N GLN A 140 -36.21 -12.93 14.28
CA GLN A 140 -34.88 -12.30 14.21
C GLN A 140 -34.87 -10.81 14.60
N SER A 141 -33.74 -10.37 15.19
CA SER A 141 -33.50 -9.03 15.75
C SER A 141 -33.74 -7.88 14.76
N TYR A 142 -34.60 -6.92 15.14
CA TYR A 142 -34.95 -5.70 14.39
C TYR A 142 -33.74 -4.87 13.91
N SER A 143 -32.60 -5.01 14.58
CA SER A 143 -31.38 -4.26 14.29
C SER A 143 -30.76 -4.60 12.93
N SER A 144 -30.89 -5.83 12.42
CA SER A 144 -30.34 -6.19 11.12
C SER A 144 -31.07 -5.48 9.98
N ASN A 145 -32.37 -5.20 10.12
CA ASN A 145 -33.22 -4.69 9.03
C ASN A 145 -32.89 -3.28 8.58
N VAL A 146 -32.38 -2.46 9.50
CA VAL A 146 -32.21 -1.03 9.23
C VAL A 146 -31.04 -0.79 8.29
N TYR A 147 -29.97 -1.55 8.45
CA TYR A 147 -28.81 -1.46 7.55
C TYR A 147 -29.05 -2.14 6.22
N THR A 148 -29.92 -3.14 6.21
CA THR A 148 -30.19 -3.91 5.01
C THR A 148 -31.10 -3.10 4.07
N SER A 149 -32.04 -2.30 4.58
CA SER A 149 -32.81 -1.37 3.75
C SER A 149 -31.94 -0.32 3.04
N LEU A 150 -30.82 0.12 3.63
CA LEU A 150 -29.92 1.10 2.99
C LEU A 150 -29.36 0.60 1.65
N PHE A 151 -28.87 -0.64 1.57
CA PHE A 151 -28.33 -1.17 0.32
C PHE A 151 -29.38 -1.46 -0.74
N LEU A 152 -30.59 -1.84 -0.32
CA LEU A 152 -31.69 -1.98 -1.25
C LEU A 152 -32.05 -0.63 -1.87
N MET A 153 -32.12 0.43 -1.06
CA MET A 153 -32.35 1.79 -1.53
C MET A 153 -31.23 2.28 -2.45
N LEU A 154 -29.97 2.01 -2.08
CA LEU A 154 -28.83 2.37 -2.91
C LEU A 154 -28.84 1.61 -4.25
N LEU A 155 -29.22 0.34 -4.26
CA LEU A 155 -29.36 -0.46 -5.48
C LEU A 155 -30.42 0.14 -6.41
N VAL A 156 -31.60 0.48 -5.86
CA VAL A 156 -32.68 1.12 -6.62
C VAL A 156 -32.20 2.44 -7.19
N TYR A 157 -31.55 3.28 -6.37
CA TYR A 157 -31.00 4.55 -6.82
C TYR A 157 -29.98 4.38 -7.95
N ILE A 158 -28.99 3.50 -7.79
CA ILE A 158 -27.96 3.24 -8.81
C ILE A 158 -28.61 2.78 -10.12
N ALA A 159 -29.56 1.84 -10.05
CA ALA A 159 -30.25 1.34 -11.23
C ALA A 159 -31.05 2.45 -11.93
N SER A 160 -31.81 3.25 -11.17
CA SER A 160 -32.56 4.39 -11.71
C SER A 160 -31.65 5.46 -12.32
N ALA A 161 -30.55 5.80 -11.66
CA ALA A 161 -29.60 6.79 -12.15
C ALA A 161 -28.92 6.35 -13.45
N LEU A 162 -28.55 5.07 -13.55
CA LEU A 162 -28.00 4.49 -14.79
C LEU A 162 -29.03 4.53 -15.93
N PHE A 163 -30.28 4.16 -15.65
CA PHE A 163 -31.37 4.19 -16.63
C PHE A 163 -31.64 5.61 -17.15
N LEU A 164 -31.74 6.60 -16.25
CA LEU A 164 -31.96 8.00 -16.59
C LEU A 164 -30.82 8.63 -17.39
N ASN A 165 -29.60 8.09 -17.29
CA ASN A 165 -28.44 8.53 -18.07
C ASN A 165 -28.21 7.68 -19.34
N GLY A 166 -29.20 6.87 -19.75
CA GLY A 166 -29.17 6.12 -21.00
C GLY A 166 -28.36 4.81 -20.99
N PHE A 167 -27.84 4.39 -19.83
CA PHE A 167 -27.14 3.10 -19.71
C PHE A 167 -28.15 1.98 -19.51
N ILE A 168 -28.75 1.43 -20.56
CA ILE A 168 -29.82 0.42 -20.40
C ILE A 168 -29.26 -0.95 -19.96
N PHE A 169 -28.11 -1.37 -20.50
CA PHE A 169 -27.56 -2.71 -20.25
C PHE A 169 -27.19 -2.96 -18.77
N LEU A 170 -26.50 -2.00 -18.14
CA LEU A 170 -26.00 -2.13 -16.77
C LEU A 170 -27.11 -2.34 -15.72
N PRO A 171 -28.18 -1.50 -15.63
CA PRO A 171 -29.27 -1.69 -14.70
C PRO A 171 -30.09 -2.95 -15.00
N CYS A 172 -30.31 -3.30 -16.29
CA CYS A 172 -30.95 -4.57 -16.64
C CYS A 172 -30.16 -5.77 -16.11
N PHE A 173 -28.82 -5.76 -16.25
CA PHE A 173 -27.96 -6.81 -15.71
C PHE A 173 -27.98 -6.84 -14.17
N ILE A 174 -27.92 -5.69 -13.52
CA ILE A 174 -28.00 -5.58 -12.05
C ILE A 174 -29.33 -6.15 -11.53
N LEU A 175 -30.45 -5.80 -12.18
CA LEU A 175 -31.78 -6.32 -11.84
C LEU A 175 -31.88 -7.83 -12.10
N LEU A 176 -31.26 -8.34 -13.17
CA LEU A 176 -31.17 -9.77 -13.43
C LEU A 176 -30.41 -10.49 -12.31
N VAL A 177 -29.24 -9.98 -11.91
CA VAL A 177 -28.43 -10.55 -10.81
C VAL A 177 -29.21 -10.52 -9.49
N PHE A 178 -29.92 -9.43 -9.20
CA PHE A 178 -30.79 -9.31 -8.03
C PHE A 178 -31.92 -10.34 -8.06
N GLY A 179 -32.63 -10.46 -9.19
CA GLY A 179 -33.71 -11.42 -9.40
C GLY A 179 -33.23 -12.87 -9.29
N LEU A 180 -32.08 -13.20 -9.86
CA LEU A 180 -31.42 -14.50 -9.71
C LEU A 180 -31.05 -14.79 -8.24
N GLY A 181 -30.58 -13.77 -7.51
CA GLY A 181 -30.31 -13.87 -6.08
C GLY A 181 -31.55 -14.20 -5.25
N ILE A 182 -32.69 -13.56 -5.54
CA ILE A 182 -33.97 -13.87 -4.91
C ILE A 182 -34.42 -15.29 -5.29
N PHE A 183 -34.42 -15.62 -6.59
CA PHE A 183 -34.85 -16.92 -7.09
C PHE A 183 -34.04 -18.07 -6.48
N ARG A 184 -32.72 -17.88 -6.33
CA ARG A 184 -31.83 -18.82 -5.65
C ARG A 184 -32.31 -19.14 -4.25
N SER A 185 -32.81 -18.16 -3.51
CA SER A 185 -33.24 -18.37 -2.14
C SER A 185 -34.62 -19.01 -2.00
N LEU A 186 -35.49 -18.83 -3.00
CA LEU A 186 -36.86 -19.35 -2.98
C LEU A 186 -36.94 -20.87 -3.20
N LYS A 187 -35.89 -21.53 -3.71
CA LYS A 187 -35.92 -22.96 -4.03
C LYS A 187 -34.74 -23.70 -3.39
N LYS A 188 -35.04 -24.62 -2.45
CA LYS A 188 -34.11 -25.67 -1.96
C LYS A 188 -33.87 -26.71 -3.07
N TYR A 189 -33.14 -26.35 -4.12
CA TYR A 189 -32.82 -27.31 -5.17
C TYR A 189 -31.61 -28.19 -4.80
N PRO A 190 -31.66 -29.51 -5.03
CA PRO A 190 -30.54 -30.41 -4.77
C PRO A 190 -29.28 -30.05 -5.59
N ALA A 191 -29.44 -29.49 -6.79
CA ALA A 191 -28.32 -29.01 -7.62
C ALA A 191 -27.49 -27.89 -6.96
N GLN A 192 -28.09 -27.11 -6.03
CA GLN A 192 -27.37 -26.06 -5.30
C GLN A 192 -26.37 -26.65 -4.30
N ASN A 193 -26.69 -27.81 -3.70
CA ASN A 193 -25.76 -28.48 -2.79
C ASN A 193 -24.51 -28.93 -3.54
N THR A 194 -24.63 -29.44 -4.77
CA THR A 194 -23.47 -29.86 -5.57
C THR A 194 -22.57 -28.68 -5.95
N ILE A 195 -23.15 -27.56 -6.41
CA ILE A 195 -22.38 -26.35 -6.74
C ILE A 195 -21.73 -25.75 -5.49
N PHE A 196 -22.45 -25.73 -4.36
CA PHE A 196 -21.93 -25.19 -3.11
C PHE A 196 -20.82 -26.07 -2.51
N VAL A 197 -20.96 -27.39 -2.56
CA VAL A 197 -19.92 -28.33 -2.16
C VAL A 197 -18.67 -28.14 -3.02
N ARG A 198 -18.81 -28.08 -4.36
CA ARG A 198 -17.67 -27.79 -5.25
C ARG A 198 -17.05 -26.42 -4.98
N ALA A 199 -17.85 -25.36 -4.82
CA ALA A 199 -17.35 -24.02 -4.50
C ALA A 199 -16.66 -23.97 -3.13
N SER A 200 -17.16 -24.71 -2.14
CA SER A 200 -16.55 -24.82 -0.81
C SER A 200 -15.22 -25.59 -0.86
N SER A 201 -15.13 -26.62 -1.71
CA SER A 201 -13.90 -27.37 -1.97
C SER A 201 -12.85 -26.50 -2.66
N ILE A 202 -13.23 -25.80 -3.74
CA ILE A 202 -12.36 -24.82 -4.44
C ILE A 202 -11.91 -23.74 -3.45
N LYS A 203 -12.81 -23.21 -2.64
CA LYS A 203 -12.47 -22.23 -1.60
C LYS A 203 -11.49 -22.83 -0.58
N GLY A 204 -11.69 -24.06 -0.12
CA GLY A 204 -10.76 -24.75 0.78
C GLY A 204 -9.37 -24.89 0.18
N TRP A 205 -9.29 -25.27 -1.09
CA TRP A 205 -8.05 -25.39 -1.86
C TRP A 205 -7.37 -24.02 -2.05
N LEU A 206 -8.10 -22.99 -2.47
CA LEU A 206 -7.58 -21.61 -2.61
C LEU A 206 -7.14 -21.01 -1.27
N LEU A 207 -7.77 -21.43 -0.16
CA LEU A 207 -7.39 -21.02 1.19
C LEU A 207 -6.30 -21.89 1.80
N ASN A 208 -5.81 -22.93 1.11
CA ASN A 208 -4.58 -23.58 1.51
C ASN A 208 -3.42 -22.57 1.41
N GLU A 209 -2.61 -22.46 2.46
CA GLU A 209 -1.58 -21.43 2.53
C GLU A 209 -0.54 -21.55 1.40
N LYS A 210 -0.10 -22.77 1.08
CA LYS A 210 0.89 -22.99 0.01
C LYS A 210 0.32 -22.63 -1.36
N VAL A 211 -0.91 -23.06 -1.64
CA VAL A 211 -1.63 -22.75 -2.88
C VAL A 211 -1.85 -21.25 -3.00
N PHE A 212 -2.31 -20.59 -1.94
CA PHE A 212 -2.51 -19.14 -1.93
C PHE A 212 -1.22 -18.39 -2.25
N LEU A 213 -0.09 -18.76 -1.64
CA LEU A 213 1.19 -18.12 -1.89
C LEU A 213 1.69 -18.35 -3.32
N LEU A 214 1.53 -19.56 -3.85
CA LEU A 214 1.86 -19.86 -5.24
C LEU A 214 1.01 -19.03 -6.21
N LEU A 215 -0.30 -18.93 -5.96
CA LEU A 215 -1.20 -18.11 -6.77
C LEU A 215 -0.85 -16.62 -6.70
N ILE A 216 -0.52 -16.10 -5.51
CA ILE A 216 -0.05 -14.71 -5.35
C ILE A 216 1.23 -14.48 -6.14
N PHE A 217 2.19 -15.40 -6.07
CA PHE A 217 3.44 -15.30 -6.80
C PHE A 217 3.22 -15.30 -8.32
N ILE A 218 2.47 -16.28 -8.84
CA ILE A 218 2.17 -16.40 -10.27
C ILE A 218 1.41 -15.17 -10.76
N PHE A 219 0.39 -14.74 -10.01
CA PHE A 219 -0.40 -13.56 -10.35
C PHE A 219 0.45 -12.28 -10.36
N ALA A 220 1.27 -12.07 -9.32
CA ALA A 220 2.18 -10.93 -9.22
C ALA A 220 3.17 -10.90 -10.40
N LEU A 221 3.74 -12.05 -10.75
CA LEU A 221 4.68 -12.19 -11.85
C LEU A 221 4.00 -11.96 -13.21
N ALA A 222 2.80 -12.51 -13.42
CA ALA A 222 2.02 -12.32 -14.64
C ALA A 222 1.70 -10.84 -14.89
N LEU A 223 1.32 -10.08 -13.85
CA LEU A 223 1.10 -8.64 -13.96
C LEU A 223 2.36 -7.87 -14.37
N ARG A 224 3.52 -8.26 -13.81
CA ARG A 224 4.81 -7.62 -14.10
C ARG A 224 5.30 -7.94 -15.52
N ILE A 225 5.12 -9.18 -15.98
CA ILE A 225 5.41 -9.57 -17.37
C ILE A 225 4.49 -8.84 -18.34
N PHE A 226 3.19 -8.75 -18.03
CA PHE A 226 2.24 -7.99 -18.83
C PHE A 226 2.66 -6.52 -18.94
N TYR A 227 3.02 -5.88 -17.81
CA TYR A 227 3.43 -4.49 -17.80
C TYR A 227 4.78 -4.27 -18.51
N LEU A 228 5.74 -5.19 -18.34
CA LEU A 228 7.00 -5.20 -19.08
C LEU A 228 6.76 -5.26 -20.60
N TYR A 229 5.89 -6.16 -21.06
CA TYR A 229 5.52 -6.24 -22.47
C TYR A 229 4.92 -4.91 -22.98
N ARG A 230 4.09 -4.25 -22.15
CA ARG A 230 3.53 -2.93 -22.49
C ARG A 230 4.61 -1.84 -22.57
N ILE A 231 5.57 -1.80 -21.65
CA ILE A 231 6.68 -0.82 -21.71
C ILE A 231 7.53 -1.04 -22.96
N MET A 232 7.91 -2.29 -23.24
CA MET A 232 8.74 -2.62 -24.41
C MET A 232 8.06 -2.35 -25.76
N SER A 233 6.73 -2.15 -25.79
CA SER A 233 6.02 -1.75 -27.01
C SER A 233 6.22 -0.29 -27.40
N VAL A 234 6.82 0.53 -26.52
CA VAL A 234 7.13 1.94 -26.76
C VAL A 234 8.60 2.08 -27.21
N PRO A 235 8.93 2.88 -28.24
CA PRO A 235 10.30 2.97 -28.77
C PRO A 235 11.38 3.35 -27.73
N GLU A 236 11.06 4.24 -26.78
CA GLU A 236 11.98 4.77 -25.77
C GLU A 236 11.94 3.99 -24.45
N TYR A 237 11.63 2.68 -24.49
CA TYR A 237 11.42 1.86 -23.29
C TYR A 237 12.61 1.84 -22.31
N ILE A 238 13.84 2.07 -22.80
CA ILE A 238 15.05 2.12 -21.95
C ILE A 238 15.04 3.34 -21.00
N ASP A 239 14.36 4.41 -21.38
CA ASP A 239 14.26 5.66 -20.63
C ASP A 239 13.04 5.69 -19.68
N THR A 240 12.34 4.56 -19.56
CA THR A 240 11.23 4.41 -18.60
C THR A 240 11.69 4.67 -17.16
N GLY A 241 12.91 4.23 -16.81
CA GLY A 241 13.54 4.52 -15.52
C GLY A 241 14.41 5.79 -15.61
N SER A 242 14.44 6.60 -14.54
CA SER A 242 15.20 7.87 -14.52
C SER A 242 16.66 7.72 -14.93
N ASP A 243 17.28 6.61 -14.53
CA ASP A 243 18.72 6.34 -14.73
C ASP A 243 18.94 5.04 -15.53
N GLY A 244 17.89 4.55 -16.22
CA GLY A 244 17.91 3.23 -16.88
C GLY A 244 19.00 3.11 -17.94
N ARG A 245 19.13 4.14 -18.79
CA ARG A 245 20.17 4.22 -19.83
C ARG A 245 21.59 4.25 -19.25
N LEU A 246 21.79 4.94 -18.11
CA LEU A 246 23.08 4.99 -17.43
C LEU A 246 23.44 3.62 -16.86
N TYR A 247 22.53 2.95 -16.17
CA TYR A 247 22.80 1.61 -15.64
C TYR A 247 23.07 0.57 -16.72
N ASP A 248 22.32 0.63 -17.82
CA ASP A 248 22.55 -0.23 -18.98
C ASP A 248 23.92 0.02 -19.63
N SER A 249 24.32 1.28 -19.82
CA SER A 249 25.61 1.62 -20.41
C SER A 249 26.79 1.21 -19.53
N LEU A 250 26.71 1.44 -18.21
CA LEU A 250 27.73 1.02 -17.24
C LEU A 250 27.87 -0.50 -17.20
N ALA A 251 26.76 -1.23 -17.15
CA ALA A 251 26.75 -2.69 -17.14
C ALA A 251 27.35 -3.27 -18.42
N TYR A 252 27.02 -2.68 -19.57
CA TYR A 252 27.54 -3.11 -20.87
C TYR A 252 29.03 -2.78 -21.04
N ALA A 253 29.46 -1.59 -20.62
CA ALA A 253 30.86 -1.20 -20.65
C ALA A 253 31.72 -2.10 -19.74
N TYR A 254 31.22 -2.48 -18.56
CA TYR A 254 31.89 -3.44 -17.69
C TYR A 254 32.03 -4.82 -18.35
N MET A 255 30.98 -5.30 -19.06
CA MET A 255 31.05 -6.55 -19.83
C MET A 255 32.10 -6.53 -20.94
N GLN A 256 32.44 -5.35 -21.47
CA GLN A 256 33.50 -5.16 -22.47
C GLN A 256 34.91 -5.11 -21.87
N GLY A 257 35.05 -5.19 -20.53
CA GLY A 257 36.33 -5.06 -19.84
C GLY A 257 36.78 -3.60 -19.65
N ASN A 258 35.90 -2.62 -19.87
CA ASN A 258 36.23 -1.22 -19.65
C ASN A 258 36.42 -0.95 -18.15
N ASN A 259 37.41 -0.13 -17.81
CA ASN A 259 37.61 0.29 -16.42
C ASN A 259 36.58 1.37 -16.05
N ILE A 260 35.51 0.94 -15.39
CA ILE A 260 34.43 1.85 -14.97
C ILE A 260 34.89 2.64 -13.74
N THR A 261 34.87 3.96 -13.84
CA THR A 261 35.15 4.91 -12.73
C THR A 261 33.87 5.43 -12.06
N GLU A 262 32.70 5.16 -12.60
CA GLU A 262 31.46 5.51 -11.92
C GLU A 262 31.26 4.61 -10.68
N ALA A 263 31.04 5.23 -9.52
CA ALA A 263 30.74 4.54 -8.28
C ALA A 263 29.24 4.38 -8.06
N LEU A 264 28.40 5.22 -8.68
CA LEU A 264 26.96 5.30 -8.46
C LEU A 264 26.30 3.92 -8.46
N VAL A 265 25.78 3.51 -7.30
CA VAL A 265 24.87 2.37 -7.15
C VAL A 265 25.49 1.09 -7.76
N ALA A 266 26.78 0.86 -7.46
CA ALA A 266 27.58 -0.22 -8.05
C ALA A 266 26.94 -1.60 -7.94
N GLY A 267 26.24 -1.89 -6.85
CA GLY A 267 25.50 -3.13 -6.67
C GLY A 267 24.46 -3.38 -7.76
N TYR A 268 23.79 -2.35 -8.25
CA TYR A 268 22.73 -2.51 -9.23
C TYR A 268 23.26 -2.74 -10.65
N TRP A 269 24.16 -1.90 -11.16
CA TRP A 269 24.64 -2.09 -12.53
C TRP A 269 25.56 -3.32 -12.65
N LEU A 270 26.22 -3.76 -11.56
CA LEU A 270 26.90 -5.07 -11.54
C LEU A 270 25.91 -6.24 -11.57
N PHE A 271 24.74 -6.11 -10.93
CA PHE A 271 23.66 -7.09 -11.10
C PHE A 271 23.21 -7.15 -12.57
N VAL A 272 22.97 -6.00 -13.22
CA VAL A 272 22.60 -5.94 -14.64
C VAL A 272 23.69 -6.59 -15.52
N SER A 273 24.96 -6.32 -15.24
CA SER A 273 26.09 -6.94 -15.92
C SER A 273 26.10 -8.47 -15.76
N GLY A 274 25.82 -8.98 -14.55
CA GLY A 274 25.68 -10.41 -14.31
C GLY A 274 24.54 -11.06 -15.11
N VAL A 275 23.42 -10.35 -15.30
CA VAL A 275 22.35 -10.79 -16.21
C VAL A 275 22.85 -10.80 -17.66
N TYR A 276 23.59 -9.77 -18.10
CA TYR A 276 24.14 -9.69 -19.44
C TYR A 276 25.18 -10.76 -19.73
N ALA A 277 25.94 -11.21 -18.74
CA ALA A 277 26.88 -12.32 -18.88
C ALA A 277 26.20 -13.65 -19.23
N ILE A 278 24.95 -13.85 -18.81
CA ILE A 278 24.21 -15.11 -19.01
C ILE A 278 23.29 -15.03 -20.24
N PHE A 279 22.58 -13.91 -20.41
CA PHE A 279 21.52 -13.76 -21.41
C PHE A 279 21.86 -12.79 -22.56
N GLY A 280 23.06 -12.21 -22.56
CA GLY A 280 23.39 -11.08 -23.42
C GLY A 280 22.72 -9.77 -22.99
N ARG A 281 22.99 -8.67 -23.71
CA ARG A 281 22.40 -7.35 -23.43
C ARG A 281 20.89 -7.34 -23.75
N SER A 282 20.08 -7.74 -22.77
CA SER A 282 18.64 -7.92 -22.91
C SER A 282 17.86 -7.20 -21.82
N TYR A 283 17.10 -6.17 -22.19
CA TYR A 283 16.19 -5.44 -21.30
C TYR A 283 15.15 -6.38 -20.69
N PHE A 284 14.59 -7.28 -21.50
CA PHE A 284 13.59 -8.25 -21.03
C PHE A 284 14.16 -9.15 -19.93
N ALA A 285 15.38 -9.68 -20.10
CA ALA A 285 15.98 -10.57 -19.10
C ALA A 285 16.17 -9.87 -17.74
N VAL A 286 16.66 -8.64 -17.75
CA VAL A 286 16.86 -7.82 -16.54
C VAL A 286 15.53 -7.58 -15.83
N CYS A 287 14.54 -7.05 -16.55
CA CYS A 287 13.24 -6.74 -15.97
C CYS A 287 12.43 -7.99 -15.58
N PHE A 288 12.62 -9.12 -16.28
CA PHE A 288 11.99 -10.39 -15.91
C PHE A 288 12.53 -10.91 -14.57
N ILE A 289 13.85 -10.87 -14.34
CA ILE A 289 14.47 -11.26 -13.07
C ILE A 289 14.04 -10.31 -11.94
N GLN A 290 14.01 -9.00 -12.21
CA GLN A 290 13.44 -8.02 -11.28
C GLN A 290 11.96 -8.32 -10.97
N GLY A 291 11.21 -8.78 -11.97
CA GLY A 291 9.83 -9.23 -11.85
C GLY A 291 9.68 -10.40 -10.88
N ILE A 292 10.60 -11.37 -10.93
CA ILE A 292 10.65 -12.49 -9.98
C ILE A 292 10.94 -11.98 -8.57
N PHE A 293 11.97 -11.14 -8.39
CA PHE A 293 12.35 -10.62 -7.08
C PHE A 293 11.23 -9.81 -6.41
N THR A 294 10.60 -8.90 -7.15
CA THR A 294 9.49 -8.11 -6.64
C THR A 294 8.21 -8.93 -6.45
N SER A 295 8.07 -10.10 -7.08
CA SER A 295 6.99 -11.06 -6.81
C SER A 295 7.25 -11.88 -5.54
N LEU A 296 8.52 -12.24 -5.28
CA LEU A 296 8.94 -12.84 -4.01
C LEU A 296 8.76 -11.87 -2.84
N ALA A 297 8.98 -10.57 -3.05
CA ALA A 297 8.72 -9.54 -2.04
C ALA A 297 7.27 -9.59 -1.51
N CYS A 298 6.28 -9.89 -2.37
CA CYS A 298 4.88 -10.08 -1.97
C CYS A 298 4.71 -11.24 -0.95
N ILE A 299 5.51 -12.31 -1.11
CA ILE A 299 5.53 -13.46 -0.19
C ILE A 299 6.24 -13.08 1.12
N PHE A 300 7.32 -12.30 1.06
CA PHE A 300 8.03 -11.88 2.26
C PHE A 300 7.14 -11.02 3.16
N VAL A 301 6.39 -10.07 2.59
CA VAL A 301 5.45 -9.25 3.38
C VAL A 301 4.24 -10.02 3.90
N TYR A 302 3.84 -11.11 3.22
CA TYR A 302 2.89 -12.06 3.78
C TYR A 302 3.42 -12.65 5.09
N PHE A 303 4.63 -13.18 5.11
CA PHE A 303 5.20 -13.81 6.30
C PHE A 303 5.42 -12.80 7.43
N ILE A 304 5.94 -11.61 7.11
CA ILE A 304 6.06 -10.51 8.09
C ILE A 304 4.70 -10.23 8.73
N SER A 305 3.66 -10.04 7.92
CA SER A 305 2.31 -9.73 8.41
C SER A 305 1.69 -10.86 9.22
N LYS A 306 1.97 -12.12 8.85
CA LYS A 306 1.49 -13.31 9.56
C LYS A 306 2.12 -13.40 10.95
N ILE A 307 3.43 -13.16 11.03
CA ILE A 307 4.22 -13.18 12.27
C ILE A 307 3.78 -12.06 13.21
N LEU A 308 3.61 -10.84 12.69
CA LEU A 308 3.34 -9.66 13.50
C LEU A 308 1.87 -9.49 13.89
N PHE A 309 0.95 -9.97 13.05
CA PHE A 309 -0.48 -9.76 13.26
C PHE A 309 -1.28 -11.06 13.24
N ASN A 310 -1.60 -11.57 12.04
CA ASN A 310 -2.39 -12.78 11.84
C ASN A 310 -2.48 -13.15 10.36
N LEU A 311 -2.96 -14.37 10.10
CA LEU A 311 -3.16 -14.93 8.76
C LEU A 311 -4.06 -14.08 7.86
N LYS A 312 -5.13 -13.47 8.41
CA LYS A 312 -6.06 -12.67 7.61
C LYS A 312 -5.38 -11.40 7.10
N THR A 313 -4.68 -10.69 7.98
CA THR A 313 -3.87 -9.52 7.61
C THR A 313 -2.82 -9.90 6.56
N ALA A 314 -2.11 -11.02 6.75
CA ALA A 314 -1.12 -11.49 5.79
C ALA A 314 -1.67 -11.69 4.37
N ARG A 315 -2.84 -12.32 4.24
CA ARG A 315 -3.48 -12.52 2.92
C ARG A 315 -3.86 -11.20 2.25
N ILE A 316 -4.40 -10.25 3.02
CA ILE A 316 -4.77 -8.93 2.49
C ILE A 316 -3.51 -8.18 2.04
N THR A 317 -2.46 -8.16 2.86
CA THR A 317 -1.18 -7.53 2.52
C THR A 317 -0.59 -8.12 1.24
N ALA A 318 -0.53 -9.45 1.11
CA ALA A 318 0.04 -10.10 -0.07
C ALA A 318 -0.73 -9.76 -1.36
N ALA A 319 -2.07 -9.73 -1.29
CA ALA A 319 -2.91 -9.35 -2.41
C ALA A 319 -2.73 -7.87 -2.82
N MET A 320 -2.69 -6.96 -1.83
CA MET A 320 -2.45 -5.53 -2.09
C MET A 320 -1.03 -5.27 -2.62
N SER A 321 -0.05 -6.01 -2.11
CA SER A 321 1.34 -5.97 -2.55
C SER A 321 1.51 -6.41 -4.00
N ALA A 322 0.82 -7.48 -4.41
CA ALA A 322 0.83 -7.97 -5.79
C ALA A 322 0.27 -6.94 -6.79
N LEU A 323 -0.70 -6.13 -6.36
CA LEU A 323 -1.36 -5.08 -7.14
C LEU A 323 -0.70 -3.69 -7.00
N ASN A 324 0.38 -3.59 -6.22
CA ASN A 324 1.03 -2.32 -5.96
C ASN A 324 1.75 -1.80 -7.22
N PHE A 325 1.30 -0.67 -7.76
CA PHE A 325 1.82 -0.16 -9.02
C PHE A 325 3.31 0.23 -8.91
N SER A 326 3.75 0.78 -7.78
CA SER A 326 5.16 1.12 -7.58
C SER A 326 6.08 -0.11 -7.69
N ALA A 327 5.67 -1.25 -7.13
CA ALA A 327 6.38 -2.52 -7.28
C ALA A 327 6.30 -3.10 -8.70
N ILE A 328 5.16 -2.95 -9.39
CA ILE A 328 4.99 -3.37 -10.78
C ILE A 328 5.92 -2.54 -11.69
N PHE A 329 5.84 -1.22 -11.61
CA PHE A 329 6.64 -0.29 -12.40
C PHE A 329 8.14 -0.46 -12.17
N SER A 330 8.58 -0.52 -10.92
CA SER A 330 10.01 -0.73 -10.60
C SER A 330 10.56 -2.05 -11.12
N SER A 331 9.72 -3.09 -11.22
CA SER A 331 10.15 -4.36 -11.81
C SER A 331 10.34 -4.30 -13.32
N SER A 332 9.59 -3.44 -14.00
CA SER A 332 9.53 -3.33 -15.46
C SER A 332 10.41 -2.23 -16.04
N ALA A 333 11.15 -1.49 -15.21
CA ALA A 333 12.14 -0.50 -15.62
C ALA A 333 13.53 -0.91 -15.12
N ILE A 334 14.58 -0.60 -15.89
CA ILE A 334 15.97 -0.72 -15.40
C ILE A 334 16.17 0.36 -14.34
N GLY A 335 16.23 -0.06 -13.07
CA GLY A 335 16.46 0.78 -11.91
C GLY A 335 16.63 -0.02 -10.63
N HIS A 336 17.38 0.53 -9.69
CA HIS A 336 17.74 -0.11 -8.43
C HIS A 336 16.54 -0.37 -7.49
N GLN A 337 15.37 0.24 -7.75
CA GLN A 337 14.20 0.19 -6.87
C GLN A 337 13.64 -1.24 -6.68
N ALA A 338 13.70 -2.08 -7.73
CA ALA A 338 13.25 -3.48 -7.64
C ALA A 338 14.10 -4.30 -6.67
N LEU A 339 15.42 -4.16 -6.74
CA LEU A 339 16.36 -4.84 -5.84
C LEU A 339 16.27 -4.27 -4.43
N ASP A 340 16.18 -2.94 -4.29
CA ASP A 340 16.01 -2.28 -2.99
C ASP A 340 14.74 -2.79 -2.27
N LEU A 341 13.63 -2.96 -3.01
CA LEU A 341 12.41 -3.53 -2.48
C LEU A 341 12.58 -5.00 -2.05
N PHE A 342 13.22 -5.82 -2.89
CA PHE A 342 13.49 -7.22 -2.59
C PHE A 342 14.35 -7.37 -1.34
N TYR A 343 15.50 -6.70 -1.28
CA TYR A 343 16.40 -6.80 -0.13
C TYR A 343 15.79 -6.23 1.14
N SER A 344 15.02 -5.14 1.06
CA SER A 344 14.34 -4.57 2.23
C SER A 344 13.29 -5.51 2.80
N THR A 345 12.44 -6.09 1.95
CA THR A 345 11.37 -7.00 2.40
C THR A 345 11.95 -8.33 2.90
N LEU A 346 12.96 -8.88 2.23
CA LEU A 346 13.68 -10.08 2.68
C LEU A 346 14.39 -9.82 4.01
N GLY A 347 15.13 -8.72 4.11
CA GLY A 347 15.86 -8.33 5.31
C GLY A 347 14.95 -8.16 6.54
N VAL A 348 13.83 -7.43 6.37
CA VAL A 348 12.82 -7.29 7.45
C VAL A 348 12.18 -8.64 7.78
N MET A 349 11.91 -9.49 6.79
CA MET A 349 11.34 -10.83 7.03
C MET A 349 12.30 -11.70 7.84
N LEU A 350 13.58 -11.77 7.45
CA LEU A 350 14.60 -12.50 8.18
C LEU A 350 14.68 -11.97 9.62
N PHE A 351 14.70 -10.66 9.80
CA PHE A 351 14.76 -10.09 11.15
C PHE A 351 13.49 -10.39 11.97
N ALA A 352 12.30 -10.32 11.37
CA ALA A 352 11.04 -10.66 12.02
C ALA A 352 11.00 -12.14 12.47
N VAL A 353 11.47 -13.06 11.62
CA VAL A 353 11.61 -14.49 11.95
C VAL A 353 12.57 -14.68 13.13
N TYR A 354 13.71 -13.99 13.10
CA TYR A 354 14.72 -14.07 14.15
C TYR A 354 14.18 -13.63 15.52
N ILE A 355 13.48 -12.48 15.55
CA ILE A 355 12.81 -11.97 16.77
C ILE A 355 11.73 -12.95 17.24
N TYR A 356 10.90 -13.45 16.32
CA TYR A 356 9.78 -14.33 16.64
C TYR A 356 10.23 -15.61 17.34
N TYR A 357 11.27 -16.26 16.82
CA TYR A 357 11.87 -17.46 17.43
C TYR A 357 12.91 -17.14 18.53
N GLN A 358 13.11 -15.86 18.87
CA GLN A 358 14.08 -15.40 19.88
C GLN A 358 15.50 -15.93 19.63
N GLY A 359 15.86 -16.12 18.35
CA GLY A 359 17.12 -16.72 17.94
C GLY A 359 17.33 -18.17 18.40
N ASN A 360 16.27 -18.91 18.72
CA ASN A 360 16.32 -20.30 19.18
C ASN A 360 15.80 -21.27 18.11
N PHE A 361 16.60 -21.51 17.08
CA PHE A 361 16.32 -22.50 16.02
C PHE A 361 17.61 -23.07 15.45
N LYS A 362 17.55 -24.30 14.90
CA LYS A 362 18.75 -25.08 14.49
C LYS A 362 19.68 -24.32 13.53
N ALA A 363 19.14 -23.54 12.60
CA ALA A 363 19.90 -22.83 11.57
C ALA A 363 20.18 -21.35 11.89
N LYS A 364 20.26 -20.99 13.18
CA LYS A 364 20.41 -19.59 13.64
C LYS A 364 21.58 -18.83 13.00
N ASN A 365 22.77 -19.42 12.99
CA ASN A 365 23.97 -18.73 12.50
C ASN A 365 23.90 -18.51 10.99
N LEU A 366 23.38 -19.50 10.23
CA LEU A 366 23.12 -19.34 8.81
C LEU A 366 22.11 -18.22 8.55
N HIS A 367 21.06 -18.14 9.36
CA HIS A 367 20.07 -17.08 9.25
C HIS A 367 20.64 -15.68 9.52
N LEU A 368 21.49 -15.54 10.54
CA LEU A 368 22.20 -14.28 10.84
C LEU A 368 23.19 -13.91 9.72
N ALA A 369 23.91 -14.91 9.18
CA ALA A 369 24.81 -14.71 8.05
C ALA A 369 24.07 -14.22 6.81
N LEU A 370 22.97 -14.89 6.44
CA LEU A 370 22.08 -14.48 5.34
C LEU A 370 21.53 -13.08 5.57
N THR A 371 21.15 -12.75 6.81
CA THR A 371 20.66 -11.41 7.17
C THR A 371 21.73 -10.35 6.90
N GLY A 372 22.98 -10.58 7.32
CA GLY A 372 24.09 -9.66 7.07
C GLY A 372 24.44 -9.53 5.58
N LEU A 373 24.50 -10.65 4.84
CA LEU A 373 24.76 -10.65 3.40
C LEU A 373 23.69 -9.87 2.62
N ILE A 374 22.41 -10.09 2.93
CA ILE A 374 21.31 -9.37 2.27
C ILE A 374 21.37 -7.87 2.53
N TRP A 375 21.77 -7.44 3.73
CA TRP A 375 21.90 -6.01 4.01
C TRP A 375 23.11 -5.37 3.38
N GLY A 376 24.28 -6.04 3.34
CA GLY A 376 25.39 -5.45 2.62
C GLY A 376 25.12 -5.37 1.12
N LEU A 377 24.41 -6.33 0.52
CA LEU A 377 23.90 -6.19 -0.86
C LEU A 377 22.88 -5.05 -1.03
N ALA A 378 21.98 -4.87 -0.05
CA ALA A 378 21.06 -3.73 -0.04
C ALA A 378 21.80 -2.39 -0.01
N ILE A 379 22.87 -2.30 0.78
CA ILE A 379 23.74 -1.12 0.88
C ILE A 379 24.47 -0.89 -0.44
N ALA A 380 25.06 -1.92 -1.04
CA ALA A 380 25.73 -1.82 -2.35
C ALA A 380 24.77 -1.39 -3.47
N THR A 381 23.49 -1.76 -3.35
CA THR A 381 22.44 -1.38 -4.31
C THR A 381 21.94 0.04 -4.07
N ARG A 382 21.95 0.54 -2.83
CA ARG A 382 21.48 1.89 -2.53
C ARG A 382 22.04 2.41 -1.21
N GLU A 383 22.69 3.55 -1.25
CA GLU A 383 23.43 4.13 -0.12
C GLU A 383 22.55 4.46 1.07
N ILE A 384 21.27 4.77 0.83
CA ILE A 384 20.28 5.00 1.89
C ILE A 384 20.05 3.77 2.78
N ASN A 385 20.47 2.56 2.38
CA ASN A 385 20.40 1.39 3.23
C ASN A 385 21.55 1.32 4.26
N PHE A 386 22.55 2.19 4.17
CA PHE A 386 23.76 2.14 4.99
C PHE A 386 23.48 2.11 6.49
N PHE A 387 22.50 2.89 6.93
CA PHE A 387 22.15 3.01 8.35
C PHE A 387 21.20 1.92 8.84
N TYR A 388 20.72 1.04 7.96
CA TYR A 388 19.73 0.04 8.30
C TYR A 388 20.25 -1.05 9.28
N PRO A 389 21.48 -1.59 9.13
CA PRO A 389 22.05 -2.53 10.11
C PRO A 389 22.08 -1.96 11.53
N PHE A 390 22.33 -0.66 11.71
CA PHE A 390 22.30 -0.01 13.03
C PHE A 390 20.92 -0.06 13.67
N MET A 391 19.85 0.14 12.88
CA MET A 391 18.47 0.04 13.38
C MET A 391 18.13 -1.38 13.82
N VAL A 392 18.66 -2.38 13.12
CA VAL A 392 18.46 -3.78 13.50
C VAL A 392 19.25 -4.10 14.75
N ILE A 393 20.51 -3.68 14.84
CA ILE A 393 21.32 -3.84 16.06
C ILE A 393 20.59 -3.20 17.24
N LEU A 394 20.08 -1.97 17.08
CA LEU A 394 19.28 -1.31 18.11
C LEU A 394 18.01 -2.13 18.45
N GLY A 395 17.29 -2.65 17.45
CA GLY A 395 16.13 -3.51 17.66
C GLY A 395 16.47 -4.80 18.41
N LEU A 396 17.56 -5.48 18.04
CA LEU A 396 18.08 -6.66 18.74
C LEU A 396 18.40 -6.33 20.19
N MET A 397 19.07 -5.21 20.44
CA MET A 397 19.38 -4.74 21.78
C MET A 397 18.11 -4.38 22.56
N LEU A 398 17.08 -3.80 21.95
CA LEU A 398 15.84 -3.45 22.65
C LEU A 398 14.97 -4.68 22.97
N PHE A 399 14.83 -5.62 22.02
CA PHE A 399 13.87 -6.72 22.12
C PHE A 399 14.47 -8.02 22.68
N LEU A 400 15.70 -8.35 22.31
CA LEU A 400 16.32 -9.64 22.66
C LEU A 400 17.26 -9.54 23.84
N SER A 401 17.98 -8.44 24.06
CA SER A 401 18.93 -8.37 25.19
C SER A 401 18.25 -8.61 26.54
N ARG A 402 16.99 -8.17 26.69
CA ARG A 402 16.16 -8.36 27.88
C ARG A 402 15.76 -9.81 28.14
N LYS A 403 15.70 -10.65 27.09
CA LYS A 403 15.21 -12.03 27.17
C LYS A 403 16.31 -13.08 27.02
N ALA A 404 17.21 -12.87 26.06
CA ALA A 404 18.27 -13.79 25.68
C ALA A 404 19.63 -13.44 26.31
N GLY A 405 19.73 -12.28 26.97
CA GLY A 405 20.95 -11.78 27.61
C GLY A 405 21.83 -10.92 26.68
N PHE A 406 22.41 -9.85 27.23
CA PHE A 406 23.20 -8.86 26.49
C PHE A 406 24.37 -9.48 25.71
N LYS A 407 25.17 -10.34 26.36
CA LYS A 407 26.36 -10.98 25.73
C LYS A 407 26.00 -11.75 24.46
N LYS A 408 24.92 -12.53 24.51
CA LYS A 408 24.43 -13.30 23.35
C LYS A 408 23.99 -12.37 22.22
N THR A 409 23.23 -11.32 22.55
CA THR A 409 22.79 -10.33 21.55
C THR A 409 23.97 -9.63 20.87
N VAL A 410 25.03 -9.29 21.61
CA VAL A 410 26.24 -8.68 21.02
C VAL A 410 26.91 -9.62 20.01
N VAL A 411 27.06 -10.91 20.34
CA VAL A 411 27.63 -11.91 19.40
C VAL A 411 26.79 -11.99 18.12
N ASP A 412 25.47 -11.98 18.25
CA ASP A 412 24.56 -12.04 17.10
C ASP A 412 24.65 -10.78 16.23
N CYS A 413 24.76 -9.60 16.84
CA CYS A 413 25.01 -8.34 16.14
C CYS A 413 26.36 -8.36 15.41
N LEU A 414 27.42 -8.83 16.07
CA LEU A 414 28.76 -8.93 15.47
C LEU A 414 28.75 -9.86 14.25
N LEU A 415 28.05 -11.01 14.35
CA LEU A 415 27.95 -11.94 13.23
C LEU A 415 27.28 -11.28 12.02
N ILE A 416 26.17 -10.56 12.21
CA ILE A 416 25.53 -9.79 11.15
C ILE A 416 26.50 -8.78 10.55
N VAL A 417 27.20 -7.99 11.37
CA VAL A 417 28.15 -6.95 10.91
C VAL A 417 29.26 -7.58 10.07
N VAL A 418 29.83 -8.70 10.50
CA VAL A 418 30.86 -9.42 9.73
C VAL A 418 30.34 -9.78 8.34
N PHE A 419 29.13 -10.33 8.23
CA PHE A 419 28.58 -10.70 6.92
C PHE A 419 28.14 -9.49 6.08
N VAL A 420 27.74 -8.37 6.69
CA VAL A 420 27.57 -7.08 5.99
C VAL A 420 28.90 -6.66 5.35
N LEU A 421 29.98 -6.64 6.11
CA LEU A 421 31.30 -6.24 5.62
C LEU A 421 31.82 -7.19 4.53
N ILE A 422 31.61 -8.51 4.69
CA ILE A 422 31.96 -9.50 3.67
C ILE A 422 31.24 -9.20 2.36
N SER A 423 29.92 -8.99 2.38
CA SER A 423 29.16 -8.69 1.15
C SER A 423 29.48 -7.32 0.53
N LEU A 424 29.89 -6.33 1.34
CA LEU A 424 30.33 -5.02 0.84
C LEU A 424 31.76 -5.01 0.32
N SER A 425 32.61 -5.93 0.78
CA SER A 425 34.03 -5.94 0.46
C SER A 425 34.36 -5.93 -1.04
N PRO A 426 33.65 -6.64 -1.95
CA PRO A 426 33.98 -6.61 -3.38
C PRO A 426 33.77 -5.22 -3.99
N PHE A 427 32.74 -4.50 -3.56
CA PHE A 427 32.42 -3.16 -4.04
C PHE A 427 33.42 -2.13 -3.53
N ALA A 428 33.78 -2.22 -2.24
CA ALA A 428 34.79 -1.34 -1.63
C ALA A 428 36.18 -1.56 -2.25
N LEU A 429 36.57 -2.82 -2.52
CA LEU A 429 37.84 -3.14 -3.16
C LEU A 429 37.88 -2.65 -4.61
N ARG A 430 36.81 -2.86 -5.38
CA ARG A 430 36.69 -2.31 -6.74
C ARG A 430 36.83 -0.79 -6.73
N ASN A 431 36.14 -0.10 -5.83
CA ASN A 431 36.23 1.36 -5.73
C ASN A 431 37.63 1.81 -5.30
N LYS A 432 38.33 1.05 -4.44
CA LYS A 432 39.73 1.36 -4.10
C LYS A 432 40.63 1.28 -5.33
N VAL A 433 40.47 0.23 -6.14
CA VAL A 433 41.29 -0.01 -7.34
C VAL A 433 40.98 1.02 -8.43
N ASN A 434 39.70 1.30 -8.68
CA ASN A 434 39.27 2.12 -9.81
C ASN A 434 39.23 3.62 -9.49
N LEU A 435 39.02 3.98 -8.22
CA LEU A 435 38.78 5.36 -7.77
C LEU A 435 39.74 5.84 -6.70
N GLY A 436 40.62 4.97 -6.19
CA GLY A 436 41.51 5.30 -5.07
C GLY A 436 40.78 5.47 -3.73
N THR A 437 39.48 5.16 -3.63
CA THR A 437 38.68 5.38 -2.42
C THR A 437 37.93 4.12 -1.97
N TYR A 438 37.80 3.92 -0.67
CA TYR A 438 37.12 2.75 -0.08
C TYR A 438 35.58 2.89 -0.01
N TYR A 439 35.01 3.93 -0.64
CA TYR A 439 33.59 4.22 -0.47
C TYR A 439 32.74 3.11 -1.12
N PRO A 440 31.85 2.41 -0.41
CA PRO A 440 31.26 1.18 -0.94
C PRO A 440 30.09 1.37 -1.91
N VAL A 441 29.55 2.59 -2.09
CA VAL A 441 28.24 2.75 -2.76
C VAL A 441 28.12 3.83 -3.85
N SER A 442 28.50 5.08 -3.61
CA SER A 442 28.32 6.16 -4.60
C SER A 442 29.31 7.31 -4.35
N SER A 443 29.73 7.97 -5.41
CA SER A 443 30.51 9.22 -5.40
C SER A 443 29.85 10.18 -6.39
N ALA A 444 29.66 11.44 -6.01
CA ALA A 444 29.12 12.44 -6.94
C ALA A 444 30.24 12.93 -7.86
N GLU A 445 30.16 12.66 -9.17
CA GLU A 445 31.03 13.29 -10.17
C GLU A 445 30.86 14.82 -10.15
N GLY A 446 31.96 15.57 -10.33
CA GLY A 446 31.93 17.01 -10.60
C GLY A 446 31.62 17.94 -9.41
N THR A 447 31.47 17.43 -8.20
CA THR A 447 31.29 18.27 -7.00
C THR A 447 32.62 18.43 -6.24
N ASN A 448 33.04 19.68 -5.96
CA ASN A 448 34.23 20.01 -5.16
C ASN A 448 34.15 19.55 -3.68
N TYR A 449 33.15 18.73 -3.35
CA TYR A 449 32.83 18.35 -1.99
C TYR A 449 32.34 16.89 -1.93
N PRO A 450 32.62 16.16 -0.83
CA PRO A 450 32.22 14.76 -0.68
C PRO A 450 30.69 14.59 -0.75
N ILE A 451 30.22 13.39 -1.16
CA ILE A 451 28.80 13.04 -1.37
C ILE A 451 27.83 13.47 -0.25
N VAL A 452 28.34 13.51 0.99
CA VAL A 452 27.63 13.99 2.17
C VAL A 452 27.20 15.44 2.02
N GLU A 453 28.04 16.29 1.43
CA GLU A 453 27.73 17.70 1.20
C GLU A 453 26.69 17.91 0.09
N SER A 454 26.69 17.07 -0.95
CA SER A 454 25.62 17.06 -1.97
C SER A 454 24.25 16.83 -1.33
N TYR A 455 24.15 15.84 -0.43
CA TYR A 455 22.92 15.60 0.31
C TYR A 455 22.59 16.71 1.32
N LEU A 456 23.58 17.22 2.07
CA LEU A 456 23.32 18.18 3.15
C LEU A 456 23.04 19.59 2.64
N ARG A 457 23.67 20.02 1.54
CA ARG A 457 23.48 21.34 0.93
C ARG A 457 22.62 21.28 -0.33
N GLY A 458 22.99 20.45 -1.30
CA GLY A 458 22.36 20.39 -2.64
C GLY A 458 20.88 20.03 -2.57
N GLU A 459 20.53 19.03 -1.76
CA GLU A 459 19.14 18.56 -1.58
C GLU A 459 18.33 19.35 -0.54
N ASN A 460 18.89 20.45 -0.03
CA ASN A 460 18.24 21.33 0.95
C ASN A 460 18.45 22.82 0.62
N PRO A 461 18.11 23.28 -0.61
CA PRO A 461 18.39 24.63 -1.05
C PRO A 461 17.71 25.70 -0.19
N ASP A 462 16.54 25.39 0.38
CA ASP A 462 15.80 26.32 1.25
C ASP A 462 16.47 26.49 2.62
N LEU A 463 17.16 25.46 3.12
CA LEU A 463 17.97 25.57 4.34
C LEU A 463 19.19 26.46 4.07
N VAL A 464 19.89 26.21 2.96
CA VAL A 464 21.07 26.99 2.56
C VAL A 464 20.71 28.46 2.35
N LYS A 465 19.59 28.76 1.65
CA LYS A 465 19.07 30.13 1.50
C LYS A 465 18.75 30.81 2.82
N ALA A 466 18.36 30.04 3.84
CA ALA A 466 18.10 30.54 5.19
C ALA A 466 19.36 30.64 6.07
N GLY A 467 20.55 30.38 5.50
CA GLY A 467 21.83 30.35 6.23
C GLY A 467 22.01 29.12 7.13
N ILE A 468 21.17 28.09 6.97
CA ILE A 468 21.24 26.83 7.71
C ILE A 468 22.03 25.84 6.86
N ASP A 469 23.26 25.57 7.27
CA ASP A 469 24.13 24.63 6.59
C ASP A 469 24.36 23.38 7.44
N LEU A 470 23.77 22.26 7.00
CA LEU A 470 23.87 20.99 7.71
C LEU A 470 25.26 20.34 7.57
N SER A 471 26.08 20.72 6.58
CA SER A 471 27.46 20.20 6.47
C SER A 471 28.44 20.89 7.43
N ALA A 472 28.06 22.02 8.02
CA ALA A 472 28.84 22.78 9.00
C ALA A 472 28.18 22.74 10.40
N PRO A 473 28.29 21.62 11.15
CA PRO A 473 27.55 21.42 12.41
C PRO A 473 27.84 22.49 13.47
N GLY A 474 29.05 23.04 13.52
CA GLY A 474 29.38 24.12 14.45
C GLY A 474 28.59 25.41 14.17
N SER A 475 28.54 25.84 12.91
CA SER A 475 27.76 27.00 12.47
C SER A 475 26.27 26.78 12.68
N PHE A 476 25.78 25.59 12.36
CA PHE A 476 24.40 25.19 12.61
C PHE A 476 24.04 25.26 14.10
N LEU A 477 24.84 24.67 14.99
CA LEU A 477 24.59 24.67 16.43
C LEU A 477 24.64 26.09 17.01
N LYS A 478 25.57 26.92 16.54
CA LYS A 478 25.64 28.33 16.93
C LYS A 478 24.36 29.08 16.53
N LEU A 479 23.90 28.92 15.28
CA LEU A 479 22.67 29.54 14.80
C LEU A 479 21.43 29.00 15.54
N LEU A 480 21.40 27.71 15.86
CA LEU A 480 20.33 27.09 16.65
C LEU A 480 20.29 27.66 18.08
N TYR A 481 21.45 27.89 18.70
CA TYR A 481 21.54 28.52 20.02
C TYR A 481 21.12 29.99 19.99
N GLU A 482 21.57 30.75 18.99
CA GLU A 482 21.26 32.18 18.84
C GLU A 482 19.80 32.43 18.44
N LYS A 483 19.22 31.58 17.57
CA LYS A 483 17.89 31.78 16.98
C LYS A 483 17.09 30.45 16.90
N PRO A 484 16.77 29.80 18.04
CA PRO A 484 16.19 28.46 18.05
C PRO A 484 14.83 28.39 17.35
N SER A 485 13.95 29.37 17.58
CA SER A 485 12.61 29.39 16.97
C SER A 485 12.66 29.56 15.44
N PHE A 486 13.60 30.37 14.94
CA PHE A 486 13.82 30.54 13.50
C PHE A 486 14.30 29.24 12.86
N VAL A 487 15.34 28.62 13.43
CA VAL A 487 15.91 27.37 12.90
C VAL A 487 14.89 26.24 12.93
N LEU A 488 14.18 26.06 14.06
CA LEU A 488 13.15 25.02 14.18
C LEU A 488 11.99 25.23 13.19
N ARG A 489 11.60 26.49 12.94
CA ARG A 489 10.56 26.81 11.95
C ARG A 489 11.02 26.48 10.52
N VAL A 490 12.24 26.85 10.15
CA VAL A 490 12.77 26.59 8.80
C VAL A 490 12.97 25.09 8.58
N LEU A 491 13.54 24.36 9.55
CA LEU A 491 13.66 22.91 9.51
C LEU A 491 12.28 22.23 9.45
N GLY A 492 11.35 22.65 10.30
CA GLY A 492 9.98 22.13 10.33
C GLY A 492 9.28 22.30 8.98
N ASN A 493 9.41 23.47 8.35
CA ASN A 493 8.85 23.73 7.02
C ASN A 493 9.51 22.85 5.94
N ASN A 494 10.85 22.76 5.92
CA ASN A 494 11.56 21.91 4.95
C ASN A 494 11.13 20.44 5.09
N TYR A 495 11.15 19.89 6.30
CA TYR A 495 10.77 18.49 6.56
C TYR A 495 9.29 18.22 6.31
N TRP A 496 8.41 19.19 6.60
CA TRP A 496 7.00 19.08 6.24
C TRP A 496 6.80 19.02 4.72
N MET A 497 7.51 19.85 3.96
CA MET A 497 7.45 19.80 2.49
C MET A 497 7.94 18.47 1.94
N LYS A 498 9.04 17.93 2.49
CA LYS A 498 9.57 16.61 2.15
C LYS A 498 8.60 15.47 2.53
N PHE A 499 7.97 15.55 3.70
CA PHE A 499 6.92 14.62 4.11
C PHE A 499 5.73 14.64 3.15
N LYS A 500 5.25 15.84 2.78
CA LYS A 500 4.19 15.99 1.77
C LYS A 500 4.60 15.39 0.43
N ALA A 501 5.84 15.62 -0.01
CA ALA A 501 6.37 15.08 -1.26
C ALA A 501 6.44 13.55 -1.27
N MET A 502 6.72 12.90 -0.14
CA MET A 502 6.77 11.43 -0.05
C MET A 502 5.39 10.79 0.15
N TYR A 503 4.61 11.31 1.08
CA TYR A 503 3.40 10.64 1.58
C TYR A 503 2.12 11.21 1.00
N LEU A 504 2.08 12.50 0.67
CA LEU A 504 0.87 13.18 0.20
C LEU A 504 0.93 13.55 -1.28
N ASN A 505 2.00 13.17 -1.98
CA ASN A 505 2.12 13.27 -3.43
C ASN A 505 2.08 11.86 -4.03
N GLN A 506 1.40 11.71 -5.16
CA GLN A 506 1.25 10.46 -5.88
C GLN A 506 1.56 10.70 -7.36
N GLY A 507 2.84 10.83 -7.68
CA GLY A 507 3.25 11.02 -9.07
C GLY A 507 3.06 9.77 -9.93
N TYR A 508 3.08 8.57 -9.32
CA TYR A 508 2.69 7.30 -9.92
C TYR A 508 1.42 6.75 -9.26
N GLY A 509 0.80 5.78 -9.93
CA GLY A 509 -0.32 5.03 -9.42
C GLY A 509 -0.11 4.37 -8.07
N GLY A 510 -1.20 4.19 -7.32
CA GLY A 510 -1.21 3.49 -6.03
C GLY A 510 -1.44 2.00 -6.23
N ILE A 511 -2.61 1.51 -5.83
CA ILE A 511 -3.08 0.18 -6.22
C ILE A 511 -3.97 0.36 -7.44
N ASP A 512 -3.37 0.74 -8.58
CA ASP A 512 -4.10 1.18 -9.78
C ASP A 512 -5.20 0.24 -10.28
N PRO A 513 -5.04 -1.09 -10.25
CA PRO A 513 -6.14 -1.99 -10.59
C PRO A 513 -7.40 -1.76 -9.72
N ILE A 514 -7.23 -1.27 -8.50
CA ILE A 514 -8.34 -0.94 -7.60
C ILE A 514 -8.71 0.55 -7.66
N PHE A 515 -7.73 1.42 -7.90
CA PHE A 515 -7.87 2.88 -7.86
C PHE A 515 -8.42 3.47 -9.17
N LEU A 516 -8.34 2.69 -10.25
CA LEU A 516 -8.89 2.96 -11.58
C LEU A 516 -8.34 4.26 -12.19
N TYR A 517 -9.11 5.35 -12.15
CA TYR A 517 -8.76 6.57 -12.88
C TYR A 517 -8.26 7.67 -11.95
N ARG A 518 -6.98 7.99 -12.06
CA ARG A 518 -6.39 9.20 -11.46
C ARG A 518 -7.18 10.42 -11.94
N LEU A 519 -7.50 11.35 -11.05
CA LEU A 519 -8.40 12.51 -11.23
C LEU A 519 -9.89 12.25 -10.96
N SER A 520 -10.33 11.01 -10.76
CA SER A 520 -11.71 10.74 -10.32
C SER A 520 -11.88 10.96 -8.81
N ASN A 521 -13.10 11.30 -8.38
CA ASN A 521 -13.45 11.35 -6.95
C ASN A 521 -13.17 10.00 -6.27
N TYR A 522 -13.49 8.89 -6.96
CA TYR A 522 -13.23 7.53 -6.51
C TYR A 522 -11.75 7.30 -6.15
N TYR A 523 -10.82 7.73 -7.01
CA TYR A 523 -9.38 7.62 -6.75
C TYR A 523 -8.98 8.36 -5.48
N TYR A 524 -9.47 9.60 -5.30
CA TYR A 524 -9.14 10.40 -4.12
C TYR A 524 -9.78 9.83 -2.84
N SER A 525 -11.03 9.38 -2.89
CA SER A 525 -11.70 8.70 -1.79
C SER A 525 -10.97 7.43 -1.36
N LEU A 526 -10.46 6.63 -2.31
CA LEU A 526 -9.67 5.45 -1.98
C LEU A 526 -8.37 5.80 -1.26
N TRP A 527 -7.67 6.86 -1.68
CA TRP A 527 -6.50 7.35 -0.94
C TRP A 527 -6.87 7.84 0.47
N PHE A 528 -7.99 8.56 0.61
CA PHE A 528 -8.46 9.02 1.91
C PHE A 528 -8.66 7.83 2.84
N TYR A 529 -9.38 6.80 2.37
CA TYR A 529 -9.61 5.59 3.16
C TYR A 529 -8.35 4.78 3.39
N ALA A 530 -7.43 4.71 2.44
CA ALA A 530 -6.14 4.08 2.64
C ALA A 530 -5.35 4.74 3.78
N TYR A 531 -5.30 6.07 3.85
CA TYR A 531 -4.66 6.77 4.96
C TYR A 531 -5.38 6.51 6.29
N ILE A 532 -6.69 6.67 6.34
CA ILE A 532 -7.48 6.47 7.57
C ILE A 532 -7.33 5.04 8.08
N LEU A 533 -7.45 4.03 7.22
CA LEU A 533 -7.30 2.63 7.61
C LEU A 533 -5.86 2.29 8.02
N THR A 534 -4.85 2.90 7.41
CA THR A 534 -3.45 2.77 7.85
C THR A 534 -3.27 3.33 9.26
N LEU A 535 -3.80 4.53 9.55
CA LEU A 535 -3.76 5.13 10.88
C LEU A 535 -4.51 4.28 11.92
N ILE A 536 -5.69 3.76 11.58
CA ILE A 536 -6.44 2.82 12.42
C ILE A 536 -5.58 1.57 12.69
N GLY A 537 -4.91 1.03 11.67
CA GLY A 537 -4.01 -0.10 11.79
C GLY A 537 -2.87 0.16 12.77
N ILE A 538 -2.19 1.29 12.63
CA ILE A 538 -1.10 1.71 13.54
C ILE A 538 -1.62 1.85 14.97
N PHE A 539 -2.70 2.60 15.18
CA PHE A 539 -3.28 2.81 16.51
C PHE A 539 -3.75 1.49 17.15
N ALA A 540 -4.42 0.63 16.37
CA ALA A 540 -4.87 -0.67 16.85
C ALA A 540 -3.69 -1.61 17.16
N ALA A 541 -2.55 -1.46 16.48
CA ALA A 541 -1.34 -2.23 16.77
C ALA A 541 -0.76 -1.80 18.12
N PHE A 542 -0.62 -0.49 18.36
CA PHE A 542 -0.20 0.04 19.65
C PHE A 542 -1.15 -0.35 20.79
N ARG A 543 -2.45 -0.26 20.57
CA ARG A 543 -3.45 -0.66 21.59
C ARG A 543 -3.39 -2.14 21.93
N ARG A 544 -3.15 -3.01 20.94
CA ARG A 544 -3.17 -4.47 21.13
C ARG A 544 -1.85 -5.03 21.66
N TYR A 545 -0.73 -4.51 21.17
CA TYR A 545 0.60 -5.08 21.42
C TYR A 545 1.50 -4.17 22.27
N GLY A 546 1.02 -2.99 22.66
CA GLY A 546 1.77 -2.01 23.44
C GLY A 546 2.81 -1.22 22.63
N LEU A 547 3.47 -0.28 23.31
CA LEU A 547 4.50 0.61 22.74
C LEU A 547 5.74 -0.17 22.24
N PHE A 548 6.14 -1.20 22.97
CA PHE A 548 7.30 -2.04 22.66
C PHE A 548 6.91 -3.39 22.03
N GLY A 549 5.78 -3.44 21.33
CA GLY A 549 5.36 -4.64 20.59
C GLY A 549 6.22 -4.89 19.34
N THR A 550 6.22 -6.13 18.84
CA THR A 550 7.00 -6.52 17.65
C THR A 550 6.61 -5.76 16.38
N HIS A 551 5.39 -5.23 16.30
CA HIS A 551 4.95 -4.37 15.20
C HIS A 551 5.85 -3.13 15.02
N LEU A 552 6.49 -2.66 16.10
CA LEU A 552 7.41 -1.52 16.06
C LEU A 552 8.58 -1.74 15.09
N LEU A 553 8.93 -2.99 14.78
CA LEU A 553 9.91 -3.32 13.73
C LEU A 553 9.59 -2.62 12.41
N ILE A 554 8.32 -2.65 12.00
CA ILE A 554 7.88 -2.05 10.74
C ILE A 554 7.92 -0.52 10.85
N LEU A 555 7.42 0.04 11.95
CA LEU A 555 7.42 1.50 12.15
C LEU A 555 8.82 2.07 12.23
N ILE A 556 9.77 1.38 12.87
CA ILE A 556 11.18 1.76 12.89
C ILE A 556 11.72 1.76 11.47
N PHE A 557 11.45 0.72 10.67
CA PHE A 557 11.88 0.69 9.27
C PHE A 557 11.33 1.86 8.46
N ILE A 558 10.02 2.14 8.60
CA ILE A 558 9.36 3.26 7.92
C ILE A 558 10.02 4.57 8.38
N ALA A 559 10.04 4.86 9.68
CA ALA A 559 10.57 6.10 10.24
C ALA A 559 12.04 6.33 9.89
N TYR A 560 12.84 5.27 9.89
CA TYR A 560 14.22 5.27 9.45
C TYR A 560 14.38 5.76 8.01
N ARG A 561 13.70 5.10 7.06
CA ARG A 561 13.76 5.46 5.64
C ARG A 561 13.23 6.87 5.40
N THR A 562 12.13 7.23 6.07
CA THR A 562 11.60 8.60 6.03
C THR A 562 12.62 9.62 6.52
N GLY A 563 13.26 9.34 7.66
CA GLY A 563 14.21 10.24 8.30
C GLY A 563 15.42 10.52 7.43
N ILE A 564 15.96 9.52 6.73
CA ILE A 564 17.05 9.77 5.78
C ILE A 564 16.57 10.68 4.65
N HIS A 565 15.38 10.46 4.09
CA HIS A 565 14.83 11.32 3.04
C HIS A 565 14.43 12.71 3.52
N PHE A 566 14.32 12.97 4.82
CA PHE A 566 14.22 14.35 5.32
C PHE A 566 15.55 15.09 5.19
N ILE A 567 16.66 14.37 5.29
CA ILE A 567 18.00 14.92 5.13
C ILE A 567 18.40 14.94 3.65
N THR A 568 18.02 13.94 2.86
CA THR A 568 18.32 13.81 1.42
C THR A 568 17.16 14.25 0.52
N GLU A 569 17.20 13.95 -0.78
CA GLU A 569 16.07 14.19 -1.69
C GLU A 569 14.82 13.42 -1.24
N ALA A 570 13.68 14.12 -1.15
CA ALA A 570 12.38 13.50 -0.86
C ALA A 570 11.44 13.68 -2.06
N SER A 571 11.11 12.56 -2.69
CA SER A 571 10.08 12.50 -3.73
C SER A 571 9.22 11.25 -3.51
N TYR A 572 8.02 11.23 -4.10
CA TYR A 572 7.07 10.13 -3.90
C TYR A 572 7.65 8.76 -4.34
N ARG A 573 8.56 8.72 -5.34
CA ARG A 573 9.27 7.51 -5.77
C ARG A 573 10.12 6.88 -4.66
N HIS A 574 10.59 7.69 -3.72
CA HIS A 574 11.36 7.24 -2.55
C HIS A 574 10.52 6.48 -1.52
N ARG A 575 9.19 6.57 -1.62
CA ARG A 575 8.28 5.74 -0.83
C ARG A 575 8.18 4.30 -1.34
N ALA A 576 8.63 3.98 -2.56
CA ALA A 576 8.44 2.65 -3.16
C ALA A 576 8.85 1.48 -2.24
N PRO A 577 10.03 1.49 -1.58
CA PRO A 577 10.43 0.42 -0.66
C PRO A 577 9.66 0.44 0.67
N ILE A 578 9.13 1.60 1.06
CA ILE A 578 8.35 1.82 2.29
C ILE A 578 6.90 1.34 2.10
N GLU A 579 6.38 1.41 0.88
CA GLU A 579 4.96 1.23 0.57
C GLU A 579 4.45 -0.15 0.98
N GLN A 580 5.23 -1.20 0.75
CA GLN A 580 4.84 -2.56 1.15
C GLN A 580 4.64 -2.71 2.67
N PHE A 581 5.36 -1.93 3.46
CA PHE A 581 5.25 -1.90 4.91
C PHE A 581 4.03 -1.10 5.40
N LEU A 582 3.69 -0.01 4.69
CA LEU A 582 2.42 0.71 4.92
C LEU A 582 1.22 -0.19 4.62
N LEU A 583 1.29 -1.02 3.56
CA LEU A 583 0.24 -1.98 3.23
C LEU A 583 -0.01 -3.00 4.34
N ILE A 584 0.97 -3.31 5.20
CA ILE A 584 0.77 -4.16 6.37
C ILE A 584 -0.18 -3.49 7.37
N TYR A 585 0.07 -2.22 7.70
CA TYR A 585 -0.80 -1.47 8.61
C TYR A 585 -2.18 -1.21 8.01
N LEU A 586 -2.26 -0.90 6.71
CA LEU A 586 -3.53 -0.80 5.99
C LEU A 586 -4.34 -2.10 6.08
N ALA A 587 -3.72 -3.23 5.77
CA ALA A 587 -4.34 -4.55 5.87
C ALA A 587 -4.78 -4.89 7.30
N TYR A 588 -3.99 -4.50 8.31
CA TYR A 588 -4.35 -4.70 9.70
C TYR A 588 -5.54 -3.81 10.10
N GLY A 589 -5.57 -2.55 9.67
CA GLY A 589 -6.70 -1.64 9.85
C GLY A 589 -8.00 -2.18 9.25
N ILE A 590 -7.95 -2.67 8.01
CA ILE A 590 -9.07 -3.36 7.34
C ILE A 590 -9.54 -4.56 8.19
N SER A 591 -8.59 -5.37 8.68
CA SER A 591 -8.90 -6.56 9.49
C SER A 591 -9.59 -6.19 10.81
N VAL A 592 -9.14 -5.12 11.48
CA VAL A 592 -9.70 -4.61 12.74
C VAL A 592 -11.11 -4.09 12.53
N VAL A 593 -11.33 -3.22 11.54
CA VAL A 593 -12.65 -2.66 11.21
C VAL A 593 -13.64 -3.78 10.87
N TRP A 594 -13.23 -4.74 10.04
CA TRP A 594 -14.06 -5.89 9.71
C TRP A 594 -14.42 -6.76 10.93
N THR A 595 -13.47 -6.95 11.84
CA THR A 595 -13.71 -7.76 13.04
C THR A 595 -14.64 -7.04 14.01
N ALA A 596 -14.49 -5.73 14.17
CA ALA A 596 -15.41 -4.90 14.94
C ALA A 596 -16.84 -4.97 14.38
N TYR A 597 -16.98 -4.90 13.05
CA TYR A 597 -18.25 -5.11 12.35
C TYR A 597 -18.84 -6.49 12.63
N LYS A 598 -18.08 -7.58 12.44
CA LYS A 598 -18.58 -8.94 12.68
C LYS A 598 -19.02 -9.17 14.13
N ASN A 599 -18.29 -8.62 15.10
CA ASN A 599 -18.61 -8.75 16.51
C ASN A 599 -19.87 -7.96 16.91
N SER A 600 -20.20 -6.88 16.19
CA SER A 600 -21.43 -6.11 16.44
C SER A 600 -22.71 -6.94 16.25
N PHE A 601 -22.70 -7.96 15.40
CA PHE A 601 -23.85 -8.87 15.21
C PHE A 601 -23.95 -9.96 16.28
N LYS A 602 -22.84 -10.32 16.94
CA LYS A 602 -22.85 -11.36 17.99
C LYS A 602 -23.49 -10.84 19.27
N ASN A 603 -23.20 -9.59 19.62
CA ASN A 603 -23.71 -8.95 20.83
C ASN A 603 -25.19 -8.57 20.76
N GLU A 604 -25.88 -8.80 19.64
CA GLU A 604 -27.33 -8.58 19.49
C GLU A 604 -28.14 -9.86 19.71
N LYS A 605 -27.47 -11.02 19.82
CA LYS A 605 -28.11 -12.32 20.11
C LYS A 605 -28.13 -12.66 21.59
N ASN A 606 -27.37 -11.92 22.39
CA ASN A 606 -27.34 -11.97 23.85
C ASN A 606 -27.94 -10.66 24.36
#